data_AF-A0A965I654-F1
#
_entry.id   AF-A0A965I654-F1
#
_cell.length_a   1.000
_cell.length_b   1.000
_cell.length_c   1.000
_cell.angle_alpha   90.00
_cell.angle_beta   90.00
_cell.angle_gamma   90.00
#
_symmetry.space_group_name_H-M   'P 1'
#
loop_
_entity.id
_entity.type
_entity.pdbx_description
1 polymer ?
#
loop_
_entity_poly.entity_id
_entity_poly.type
_entity_poly.pdbx_seq_one_letter_code
_entity_poly.pdbx_strand_id
1 'polypeptide(L)'
;MKKYLSISIVAAAMSVTTSALAADKLTFYCSAQEDWCQLMTQEFSAATGIKVNMTRKSSGETFAQIKAESANPKGDVWWGGTGDPHLQAAEEGLTEPYVSPMRGELQDWALRQASSASDKTIGIYSGALGYGYNEELLKKNNLPVPSCWKDLLKP
;
A
#
# COMPACT_ATOMS: atom_id res chain seq x y z
N MET A 1 -31.47 16.52 -65.77
CA MET A 1 -31.06 17.33 -64.60
C MET A 1 -31.56 16.64 -63.34
N LYS A 2 -30.73 15.80 -62.71
CA LYS A 2 -31.08 15.04 -61.49
C LYS A 2 -30.63 15.85 -60.27
N LYS A 3 -31.58 16.39 -59.50
CA LYS A 3 -31.30 17.01 -58.19
C LYS A 3 -31.41 15.94 -57.12
N TYR A 4 -30.30 15.66 -56.44
CA TYR A 4 -30.22 14.73 -55.32
C TYR A 4 -30.73 15.42 -54.04
N LEU A 5 -31.62 14.71 -53.35
CA LEU A 5 -32.19 15.05 -52.05
C LEU A 5 -31.13 14.77 -50.97
N SER A 6 -30.70 15.80 -50.23
CA SER A 6 -29.76 15.63 -49.11
C SER A 6 -30.54 15.46 -47.81
N ILE A 7 -30.38 14.30 -47.18
CA ILE A 7 -30.90 13.93 -45.86
C ILE A 7 -29.88 14.40 -44.81
N SER A 8 -30.30 15.27 -43.89
CA SER A 8 -29.50 15.63 -42.71
C SER A 8 -30.04 14.89 -41.49
N ILE A 9 -29.34 13.84 -41.06
CA ILE A 9 -29.54 13.20 -39.76
C ILE A 9 -28.61 13.92 -38.77
N VAL A 10 -29.18 14.71 -37.87
CA VAL A 10 -28.47 15.27 -36.71
C VAL A 10 -28.52 14.22 -35.61
N ALA A 11 -27.43 13.48 -35.44
CA ALA A 11 -27.25 12.58 -34.30
C ALA A 11 -26.77 13.41 -33.10
N ALA A 12 -27.67 13.68 -32.16
CA ALA A 12 -27.32 14.28 -30.88
C ALA A 12 -26.63 13.24 -30.00
N ALA A 13 -25.30 13.32 -29.88
CA ALA A 13 -24.54 12.53 -28.93
C ALA A 13 -24.77 13.06 -27.52
N MET A 14 -25.63 12.39 -26.74
CA MET A 14 -25.73 12.62 -25.30
C MET A 14 -24.47 12.09 -24.62
N SER A 15 -23.61 13.00 -24.18
CA SER A 15 -22.51 12.70 -23.27
C SER A 15 -23.09 12.31 -21.91
N VAL A 16 -23.23 11.01 -21.66
CA VAL A 16 -23.53 10.51 -20.31
C VAL A 16 -22.26 10.65 -19.49
N THR A 17 -22.17 11.70 -18.69
CA THR A 17 -21.19 11.80 -17.61
C THR A 17 -21.59 10.78 -16.54
N THR A 18 -20.99 9.60 -16.56
CA THR A 18 -21.06 8.66 -15.44
C THR A 18 -20.31 9.27 -14.26
N SER A 19 -21.05 9.87 -13.33
CA SER A 19 -20.55 10.15 -11.99
C SER A 19 -20.03 8.83 -11.41
N ALA A 20 -18.74 8.75 -11.11
CA ALA A 20 -18.18 7.60 -10.43
C ALA A 20 -18.89 7.45 -9.07
N LEU A 21 -19.70 6.40 -8.93
CA LEU A 21 -20.25 6.03 -7.63
C LEU A 21 -19.07 5.63 -6.74
N ALA A 22 -18.80 6.43 -5.70
CA ALA A 22 -17.80 6.09 -4.70
C ALA A 22 -18.16 4.72 -4.09
N ALA A 23 -17.16 3.86 -3.90
CA ALA A 23 -17.39 2.58 -3.24
C ALA A 23 -17.88 2.83 -1.80
N ASP A 24 -19.00 2.23 -1.42
CA ASP A 24 -19.56 2.37 -0.06
C ASP A 24 -18.63 1.79 1.02
N LYS A 25 -17.70 0.91 0.63
CA LYS A 25 -16.80 0.18 1.53
C LYS A 25 -15.44 -0.06 0.88
N LEU A 26 -14.38 0.02 1.68
CA LEU A 26 -13.00 -0.36 1.35
C LEU A 26 -12.54 -1.51 2.26
N THR A 27 -12.00 -2.59 1.71
CA THR A 27 -11.34 -3.66 2.46
C THR A 27 -9.84 -3.45 2.46
N PHE A 28 -9.28 -3.25 3.66
CA PHE A 28 -7.95 -2.71 3.88
C PHE A 28 -7.08 -3.69 4.65
N TYR A 29 -6.04 -4.22 4.03
CA TYR A 29 -5.05 -5.05 4.69
C TYR A 29 -3.91 -4.17 5.20
N CYS A 30 -3.75 -4.11 6.51
CA CYS A 30 -2.71 -3.29 7.14
C CYS A 30 -1.60 -4.16 7.74
N SER A 31 -0.35 -3.80 7.48
CA SER A 31 0.83 -4.51 8.01
C SER A 31 1.76 -3.64 8.85
N ALA A 32 1.33 -2.42 9.18
CA ALA A 32 2.02 -1.57 10.14
C ALA A 32 1.74 -2.00 11.61
N GLN A 33 2.12 -1.12 12.54
CA GLN A 33 1.69 -1.22 13.92
C GLN A 33 0.17 -0.96 14.03
N GLU A 34 -0.47 -1.63 14.98
CA GLU A 34 -1.94 -1.64 15.13
C GLU A 34 -2.53 -0.23 15.29
N ASP A 35 -1.87 0.62 16.07
CA ASP A 35 -2.24 2.01 16.31
C ASP A 35 -2.29 2.84 15.02
N TRP A 36 -1.28 2.70 14.16
CA TRP A 36 -1.27 3.33 12.84
C TRP A 36 -2.38 2.78 11.92
N CYS A 37 -2.61 1.47 11.94
CA CYS A 37 -3.68 0.86 11.16
C CYS A 37 -5.06 1.41 11.55
N GLN A 38 -5.31 1.55 12.86
CA GLN A 38 -6.55 2.09 13.39
C GLN A 38 -6.69 3.59 13.08
N LEU A 39 -5.63 4.37 13.26
CA LEU A 39 -5.62 5.80 12.94
C LEU A 39 -5.95 6.03 11.45
N MET A 40 -5.25 5.35 10.54
CA MET A 40 -5.49 5.51 9.11
C MET A 40 -6.90 5.09 8.71
N THR A 41 -7.44 4.03 9.30
CA THR A 41 -8.82 3.58 9.09
C THR A 41 -9.82 4.67 9.49
N GLN A 42 -9.62 5.28 10.67
CA GLN A 42 -10.52 6.30 11.21
C GLN A 42 -10.44 7.60 10.40
N GLU A 43 -9.25 8.12 10.18
CA GLU A 43 -9.03 9.39 9.48
C GLU A 43 -9.50 9.31 8.01
N PHE A 44 -9.22 8.20 7.32
CA PHE A 44 -9.70 8.02 5.95
C PHE A 44 -11.22 7.93 5.89
N SER A 45 -11.84 7.17 6.82
CA SER A 45 -13.30 7.05 6.89
C SER A 45 -13.95 8.41 7.19
N ALA A 46 -13.37 9.20 8.10
CA ALA A 46 -13.87 10.52 8.46
C ALA A 46 -13.74 11.53 7.31
N ALA A 47 -12.62 11.51 6.58
CA ALA A 47 -12.35 12.44 5.48
C ALA A 47 -13.19 12.15 4.23
N THR A 48 -13.53 10.89 3.98
CA THR A 48 -14.15 10.45 2.71
C THR A 48 -15.60 9.99 2.84
N GLY A 49 -16.03 9.64 4.05
CA GLY A 49 -17.31 8.96 4.30
C GLY A 49 -17.33 7.49 3.90
N ILE A 50 -16.24 6.94 3.36
CA ILE A 50 -16.14 5.53 2.95
C ILE A 50 -15.94 4.65 4.18
N LYS A 51 -16.71 3.57 4.30
CA LYS A 51 -16.54 2.62 5.40
C LYS A 51 -15.31 1.74 5.16
N VAL A 52 -14.30 1.82 6.03
CA VAL A 52 -13.13 0.94 5.95
C VAL A 52 -13.31 -0.32 6.80
N ASN A 53 -13.10 -1.48 6.19
CA ASN A 53 -13.03 -2.79 6.83
C ASN A 53 -11.58 -3.25 6.87
N MET A 54 -10.93 -3.02 7.99
CA MET A 54 -9.51 -3.26 8.17
C MET A 54 -9.24 -4.63 8.79
N THR A 55 -8.22 -5.32 8.29
CA THR A 55 -7.57 -6.43 9.01
C THR A 55 -6.09 -6.14 9.15
N ARG A 56 -5.52 -6.53 10.29
CA ARG A 56 -4.11 -6.30 10.61
C ARG A 56 -3.36 -7.63 10.69
N LYS A 57 -2.28 -7.77 9.91
CA LYS A 57 -1.36 -8.94 9.91
C LYS A 57 0.05 -8.51 9.55
N SER A 58 1.08 -9.27 9.94
CA SER A 58 2.45 -8.95 9.52
C SER A 58 2.61 -9.01 8.00
N SER A 59 3.63 -8.33 7.45
CA SER A 59 3.83 -8.25 5.99
C SER A 59 3.88 -9.63 5.32
N GLY A 60 4.56 -10.60 5.94
CA GLY A 60 4.67 -11.97 5.40
C GLY A 60 3.35 -12.73 5.44
N GLU A 61 2.57 -12.57 6.50
CA GLU A 61 1.23 -13.18 6.61
C GLU A 61 0.25 -12.57 5.61
N THR A 62 0.27 -11.25 5.43
CA THR A 62 -0.57 -10.57 4.43
C THR A 62 -0.19 -10.99 3.02
N PHE A 63 1.10 -11.08 2.70
CA PHE A 63 1.57 -11.62 1.42
C PHE A 63 1.04 -13.04 1.16
N ALA A 64 1.21 -13.94 2.13
CA ALA A 64 0.72 -15.31 2.02
C ALA A 64 -0.80 -15.36 1.81
N GLN A 65 -1.55 -14.49 2.50
CA GLN A 65 -2.99 -14.36 2.30
C GLN A 65 -3.34 -13.87 0.89
N ILE A 66 -2.73 -12.78 0.41
CA ILE A 66 -2.97 -12.23 -0.93
C ILE A 66 -2.71 -13.30 -2.00
N LYS A 67 -1.60 -14.04 -1.86
CA LYS A 67 -1.26 -15.13 -2.76
C LYS A 67 -2.31 -16.24 -2.75
N ALA A 68 -2.77 -16.66 -1.57
CA ALA A 68 -3.82 -17.67 -1.42
C ALA A 68 -5.18 -17.21 -1.97
N GLU A 69 -5.46 -15.90 -1.91
CA GLU A 69 -6.69 -15.29 -2.40
C GLU A 69 -6.60 -14.85 -3.88
N SER A 70 -5.49 -15.09 -4.58
CA SER A 70 -5.21 -14.53 -5.92
C SER A 70 -6.27 -14.84 -6.99
N ALA A 71 -6.89 -16.01 -6.95
CA ALA A 71 -7.98 -16.37 -7.88
C ALA A 71 -9.33 -15.71 -7.52
N ASN A 72 -9.47 -15.17 -6.32
CA ASN A 72 -10.67 -14.48 -5.83
C ASN A 72 -10.33 -13.44 -4.75
N PRO A 73 -9.67 -12.32 -5.13
CA PRO A 73 -9.15 -11.34 -4.19
C PRO A 73 -10.24 -10.80 -3.24
N LYS A 74 -9.88 -10.61 -1.97
CA LYS A 74 -10.80 -10.10 -0.93
C LYS A 74 -10.44 -8.71 -0.41
N GLY A 75 -9.20 -8.27 -0.62
CA GLY A 75 -8.71 -6.95 -0.22
C GLY A 75 -8.60 -6.01 -1.41
N ASP A 76 -8.79 -4.72 -1.14
CA ASP A 76 -8.68 -3.66 -2.14
C ASP A 76 -7.31 -2.96 -2.06
N VAL A 77 -6.79 -2.77 -0.84
CA VAL A 77 -5.51 -2.08 -0.59
C VAL A 77 -4.71 -2.83 0.47
N TRP A 78 -3.41 -3.01 0.22
CA TRP A 78 -2.43 -3.44 1.22
C TRP A 78 -1.52 -2.27 1.58
N TRP A 79 -1.43 -1.93 2.87
CA TRP A 79 -0.74 -0.75 3.36
C TRP A 79 0.19 -1.03 4.54
N GLY A 80 1.35 -0.38 4.52
CA GLY A 80 2.39 -0.58 5.51
C GLY A 80 3.03 -1.97 5.46
N GLY A 81 3.75 -2.31 6.51
CA GLY A 81 4.68 -3.43 6.54
C GLY A 81 6.08 -3.10 5.99
N THR A 82 6.85 -4.16 5.73
CA THR A 82 8.19 -4.11 5.14
C THR A 82 8.09 -4.10 3.63
N GLY A 83 9.08 -3.55 2.93
CA GLY A 83 9.02 -3.39 1.47
C GLY A 83 9.14 -4.70 0.68
N ASP A 84 9.92 -5.66 1.16
CA ASP A 84 10.25 -6.89 0.42
C ASP A 84 9.01 -7.71 0.02
N PRO A 85 8.04 -7.97 0.93
CA PRO A 85 6.83 -8.73 0.54
C PRO A 85 5.95 -8.01 -0.47
N HIS A 86 5.95 -6.67 -0.49
CA HIS A 86 5.25 -5.88 -1.52
C HIS A 86 5.94 -6.00 -2.88
N LEU A 87 7.27 -5.96 -2.91
CA LEU A 87 8.06 -6.16 -4.13
C LEU A 87 7.83 -7.57 -4.69
N GLN A 88 7.81 -8.58 -3.82
CA GLN A 88 7.53 -9.95 -4.21
C GLN A 88 6.10 -10.10 -4.77
N ALA A 89 5.10 -9.49 -4.13
CA ALA A 89 3.73 -9.50 -4.65
C ALA A 89 3.63 -8.85 -6.05
N ALA A 90 4.35 -7.74 -6.27
CA ALA A 90 4.42 -7.09 -7.58
C ALA A 90 5.06 -7.98 -8.66
N GLU A 91 6.17 -8.66 -8.32
CA GLU A 91 6.87 -9.61 -9.19
C GLU A 91 5.99 -10.81 -9.55
N GLU A 92 5.24 -11.34 -8.58
CA GLU A 92 4.29 -12.43 -8.77
C GLU A 92 2.97 -11.99 -9.43
N GLY A 93 2.80 -10.71 -9.76
CA GLY A 93 1.60 -10.19 -10.43
C GLY A 93 0.36 -10.15 -9.55
N LEU A 94 0.54 -10.06 -8.24
CA LEU A 94 -0.54 -10.06 -7.24
C LEU A 94 -1.07 -8.66 -6.91
N THR A 95 -0.42 -7.60 -7.40
CA THR A 95 -0.83 -6.21 -7.23
C THR A 95 -0.88 -5.46 -8.56
N GLU A 96 -1.74 -4.45 -8.61
CA GLU A 96 -2.02 -3.65 -9.80
C GLU A 96 -1.20 -2.35 -9.82
N PRO A 97 -0.75 -1.87 -11.00
CA PRO A 97 -0.02 -0.62 -11.10
C PRO A 97 -0.94 0.58 -10.82
N TYR A 98 -0.48 1.52 -9.99
CA TYR A 98 -1.20 2.76 -9.73
C TYR A 98 -0.23 3.92 -9.47
N VAL A 99 -0.47 5.05 -10.15
CA VAL A 99 0.30 6.28 -9.99
C VAL A 99 -0.59 7.36 -9.37
N SER A 100 -0.36 7.66 -8.10
CA SER A 100 -1.06 8.74 -7.39
C SER A 100 -0.72 10.11 -8.00
N PRO A 101 -1.70 11.04 -8.13
CA PRO A 101 -1.42 12.44 -8.45
C PRO A 101 -0.46 13.12 -7.46
N MET A 102 -0.38 12.61 -6.22
CA MET A 102 0.52 13.11 -5.17
C MET A 102 1.93 12.53 -5.26
N ARG A 103 2.25 11.70 -6.27
CA ARG A 103 3.56 11.04 -6.39
C ARG A 103 4.73 12.03 -6.35
N GLY A 104 4.53 13.25 -6.86
CA GLY A 104 5.55 14.30 -6.86
C GLY A 104 5.95 14.81 -5.47
N GLU A 105 5.19 14.47 -4.43
CA GLU A 105 5.46 14.85 -3.03
C GLU A 105 6.34 13.83 -2.30
N LEU A 106 6.61 12.67 -2.91
CA LEU A 106 7.35 11.59 -2.28
C LEU A 106 8.87 11.72 -2.45
N GLN A 107 9.59 11.11 -1.53
CA GLN A 107 11.05 11.07 -1.52
C GLN A 107 11.59 10.09 -2.57
N ASP A 108 12.82 10.32 -3.05
CA ASP A 108 13.49 9.49 -4.05
C ASP A 108 13.52 8.00 -3.69
N TRP A 109 13.68 7.65 -2.41
CA TRP A 109 13.71 6.26 -1.97
C TRP A 109 12.37 5.53 -2.21
N ALA A 110 11.25 6.24 -2.08
CA ALA A 110 9.92 5.70 -2.37
C ALA A 110 9.71 5.53 -3.87
N LEU A 111 10.15 6.52 -4.66
CA LEU A 111 10.07 6.50 -6.12
C LEU A 111 10.89 5.35 -6.72
N ARG A 112 12.09 5.08 -6.18
CA ARG A 112 12.92 3.95 -6.60
C ARG A 112 12.22 2.61 -6.40
N GLN A 113 11.55 2.41 -5.25
CA GLN A 113 10.80 1.18 -5.00
C GLN A 113 9.68 0.98 -6.02
N ALA A 114 8.91 2.05 -6.29
CA ALA A 114 7.84 1.98 -7.28
C ALA A 114 8.35 1.70 -8.70
N SER A 115 9.43 2.37 -9.12
CA SER A 115 10.06 2.08 -10.42
C SER A 115 10.56 0.64 -10.53
N SER A 116 11.15 0.07 -9.47
CA SER A 116 11.58 -1.33 -9.45
C SER A 116 10.41 -2.32 -9.54
N ALA A 117 9.21 -1.91 -9.17
CA ALA A 117 8.01 -2.74 -9.15
C ALA A 117 7.02 -2.43 -10.29
N SER A 118 7.40 -1.65 -11.29
CA SER A 118 6.50 -1.16 -12.34
C SER A 118 5.22 -0.50 -11.77
N ASP A 119 5.39 0.32 -10.73
CA ASP A 119 4.34 1.06 -10.01
C ASP A 119 3.25 0.19 -9.35
N LYS A 120 3.49 -1.11 -9.17
CA LYS A 120 2.60 -2.04 -8.46
C LYS A 120 2.74 -2.02 -6.93
N THR A 121 3.65 -1.20 -6.42
CA THR A 121 3.78 -0.83 -5.00
C THR A 121 4.51 0.51 -4.89
N ILE A 122 4.38 1.19 -3.75
CA ILE A 122 5.05 2.46 -3.48
C ILE A 122 5.42 2.58 -2.01
N GLY A 123 6.58 3.18 -1.74
CA GLY A 123 7.04 3.44 -0.38
C GLY A 123 6.26 4.59 0.27
N ILE A 124 5.74 4.36 1.48
CA ILE A 124 4.96 5.36 2.24
C ILE A 124 5.65 5.81 3.53
N TYR A 125 6.60 5.02 4.04
CA TYR A 125 7.50 5.38 5.13
C TYR A 125 8.82 4.62 4.99
N SER A 126 9.84 5.06 5.72
CA SER A 126 11.14 4.38 5.81
C SER A 126 11.47 4.10 7.27
N GLY A 127 12.06 2.94 7.54
CA GLY A 127 12.49 2.53 8.88
C GLY A 127 13.95 2.11 8.85
N ALA A 128 14.74 2.59 9.82
CA ALA A 128 16.11 2.16 10.01
C ALA A 128 16.14 0.87 10.84
N LEU A 129 16.81 -0.17 10.33
CA LEU A 129 17.03 -1.40 11.09
C LEU A 129 18.10 -1.15 12.17
N GLY A 130 17.78 -1.52 13.40
CA GLY A 130 18.68 -1.42 14.54
C GLY A 130 18.30 -2.41 15.64
N TYR A 131 18.96 -2.29 16.78
CA TYR A 131 18.65 -3.05 17.98
C TYR A 131 18.50 -2.09 19.16
N GLY A 132 17.55 -2.40 20.05
CA GLY A 132 17.45 -1.81 21.37
C GLY A 132 18.01 -2.78 22.41
N TYR A 133 18.53 -2.25 23.52
CA TYR A 133 18.98 -3.05 24.65
C TYR A 133 18.41 -2.50 25.95
N ASN A 134 18.29 -3.36 26.96
CA ASN A 134 17.86 -2.95 28.29
C ASN A 134 19.10 -2.63 29.15
N GLU A 135 19.29 -1.35 29.46
CA GLU A 135 20.43 -0.88 30.27
C GLU A 135 20.49 -1.52 31.66
N GLU A 136 19.36 -1.74 32.31
CA GLU A 136 19.32 -2.30 33.66
C GLU A 136 19.76 -3.76 33.65
N LEU A 137 19.33 -4.53 32.64
CA LEU A 137 19.76 -5.92 32.47
C LEU A 137 21.25 -6.01 32.17
N LEU A 138 21.80 -5.14 31.31
CA LEU A 138 23.23 -5.13 31.03
C LEU A 138 24.04 -4.79 32.29
N LYS A 139 23.65 -3.74 33.03
CA LYS A 139 24.31 -3.35 34.29
C LYS A 139 24.24 -4.46 35.34
N LYS A 140 23.06 -5.06 35.55
CA LYS A 140 22.84 -6.15 36.52
C LYS A 140 23.71 -7.37 36.24
N ASN A 141 23.96 -7.68 34.96
CA ASN A 141 24.78 -8.82 34.54
C ASN A 141 26.25 -8.45 34.26
N ASN A 142 26.67 -7.20 34.55
CA ASN A 142 28.01 -6.69 34.26
C ASN A 142 28.43 -6.87 32.79
N LEU A 143 27.49 -6.66 31.87
CA LEU A 143 27.69 -6.78 30.43
C LEU A 143 27.92 -5.40 29.79
N PRO A 144 28.81 -5.31 28.77
CA PRO A 144 29.03 -4.06 28.04
C PRO A 144 27.84 -3.72 27.13
N VAL A 145 27.66 -2.44 26.84
CA VAL A 145 26.73 -1.98 25.80
C VAL A 145 27.25 -2.37 24.42
N PRO A 146 26.45 -3.06 23.58
CA PRO A 146 26.83 -3.34 22.20
C PRO A 146 26.92 -2.03 21.38
N SER A 147 28.02 -1.86 20.65
CA SER A 147 28.27 -0.69 19.81
C SER A 147 28.12 -0.98 18.31
N CYS A 148 28.18 -2.26 17.93
CA CYS A 148 28.06 -2.72 16.56
C CYS A 148 27.41 -4.12 16.51
N TRP A 149 26.95 -4.53 15.32
CA TRP A 149 26.32 -5.84 15.12
C TRP A 149 27.18 -7.03 15.58
N LYS A 150 28.51 -6.93 15.46
CA LYS A 150 29.44 -7.98 15.89
C LYS A 150 29.43 -8.18 17.40
N ASP A 151 29.11 -7.14 18.18
CA ASP A 151 29.05 -7.24 19.64
C ASP A 151 27.90 -8.14 20.11
N LEU A 152 26.84 -8.31 19.31
CA LEU A 152 25.71 -9.18 19.61
C LEU A 152 26.03 -10.69 19.51
N LEU A 153 27.20 -11.03 18.97
CA LEU A 153 27.67 -12.42 18.86
C LEU A 153 28.56 -12.84 20.04
N LYS A 154 28.87 -11.91 20.95
CA LYS A 154 29.68 -12.20 22.13
C LYS A 154 28.83 -13.03 23.12
N PRO A 155 29.33 -14.19 23.57
CA PRO A 155 28.59 -15.08 24.48
C PRO A 155 28.39 -14.46 25.86
#